data_AF-A0AAN9C5W1-F1
#
_entry.id   AF-A0AAN9C5W1-F1
#
_cell.length_a   1.000
_cell.length_b   1.000
_cell.length_c   1.000
_cell.angle_alpha   90.00
_cell.angle_beta   90.00
_cell.angle_gamma   90.00
#
_symmetry.space_group_name_H-M   'P 1'
#
loop_
_entity.id
_entity.type
_entity.pdbx_description
1 polymer ?
#
loop_
_entity_poly.entity_id
_entity_poly.type
_entity_poly.pdbx_seq_one_letter_code
_entity_poly.pdbx_strand_id
1 'polypeptide(L)'
;MGEMSGFENRFHSYSATQLHELLEDDDKLRNIVREMDEMQEMQQNKELTIASNRSLAEQNLSLQPELDHQKIQLTKRYCCLQDLHESYQIRKSTLGHSSLDTLLALLQTEGAKIEEETENMADAFLDGSLPLDSFVDDYQSKRTLAHLRRVKIDKLQEMVLKGVHLPQGSCNDPSQAQETLNSSAPFQRLANGSPAHARPSATSHPYNSQSISAPLPNMVPSYSCPYPHGPGAGLPPQAGFIMQ
;
A
#
# COMPACT_ATOMS: atom_id res chain seq x y z
N MET A 1 18.32 -40.97 34.30
CA MET A 1 18.53 -41.20 35.75
C MET A 1 19.94 -41.75 36.03
N GLY A 2 20.97 -41.28 35.32
CA GLY A 2 22.35 -41.82 35.39
C GLY A 2 23.45 -40.78 35.66
N GLU A 3 23.08 -39.51 35.89
CA GLU A 3 24.03 -38.38 35.89
C GLU A 3 24.67 -38.10 37.27
N MET A 4 24.19 -38.69 38.36
CA MET A 4 24.84 -38.49 39.68
C MET A 4 26.05 -39.41 39.93
N SER A 5 26.37 -40.30 38.98
CA SER A 5 27.47 -41.26 39.15
C SER A 5 28.85 -40.58 39.21
N GLY A 6 29.04 -39.45 38.51
CA GLY A 6 30.27 -38.65 38.58
C GLY A 6 30.48 -37.98 39.95
N PHE A 7 29.39 -37.48 40.54
CA PHE A 7 29.42 -36.84 41.87
C PHE A 7 29.80 -37.82 42.96
N GLU A 8 29.13 -38.98 43.01
CA GLU A 8 29.40 -39.99 44.03
C GLU A 8 30.83 -40.53 43.91
N ASN A 9 31.31 -40.84 42.69
CA ASN A 9 32.66 -41.37 42.47
C ASN A 9 33.77 -40.44 42.97
N ARG A 10 33.55 -39.12 42.97
CA ARG A 10 34.53 -38.15 43.48
C ARG A 10 34.70 -38.27 45.01
N PHE A 11 33.61 -38.54 45.73
CA PHE A 11 33.63 -38.66 47.20
C PHE A 11 34.17 -39.99 47.73
N HIS A 12 34.13 -41.06 46.91
CA HIS A 12 34.61 -42.40 47.29
C HIS A 12 36.12 -42.46 47.61
N SER A 13 36.89 -41.45 47.20
CA SER A 13 38.35 -41.37 47.42
C SER A 13 38.75 -40.64 48.71
N TYR A 14 37.81 -40.00 49.42
CA TYR A 14 38.10 -39.22 50.63
C TYR A 14 38.04 -40.07 51.91
N SER A 15 38.85 -39.71 52.90
CA SER A 15 38.79 -40.32 54.24
C SER A 15 37.64 -39.73 55.08
N ALA A 16 37.26 -40.42 56.16
CA ALA A 16 36.22 -39.97 57.09
C ALA A 16 36.49 -38.58 57.70
N THR A 17 37.76 -38.23 57.93
CA THR A 17 38.14 -36.90 58.44
C THR A 17 38.01 -35.82 57.38
N GLN A 18 38.33 -36.12 56.12
CA GLN A 18 38.15 -35.17 54.99
C GLN A 18 36.68 -34.95 54.65
N LEU A 19 35.84 -35.99 54.76
CA LEU A 19 34.39 -35.86 54.61
C LEU A 19 33.77 -35.03 55.73
N HIS A 20 34.25 -35.18 56.97
CA HIS A 20 33.81 -34.34 58.10
C HIS A 20 34.24 -32.88 57.93
N GLU A 21 35.45 -32.64 57.41
CA GLU A 21 35.91 -31.29 57.09
C GLU A 21 35.09 -30.64 55.98
N LEU A 22 34.69 -31.40 54.96
CA LEU A 22 33.79 -30.95 53.88
C LEU A 22 32.37 -30.64 54.36
N LEU A 23 31.91 -31.30 55.43
CA LEU A 23 30.62 -31.02 56.07
C LEU A 23 30.65 -29.75 56.95
N GLU A 24 31.81 -29.38 57.48
CA GLU A 24 31.96 -28.15 58.28
C GLU A 24 32.35 -26.92 57.46
N ASP A 25 32.81 -27.10 56.22
CA ASP A 25 33.27 -26.04 55.31
C ASP A 25 32.49 -26.05 53.99
N ASP A 26 31.39 -25.30 53.97
CA ASP A 26 30.54 -25.17 52.79
C ASP A 26 31.27 -24.56 51.57
N ASP A 27 32.33 -23.77 51.78
CA ASP A 27 33.10 -23.17 50.68
C ASP A 27 33.90 -24.23 49.93
N LYS A 28 34.47 -25.22 50.64
CA LYS A 28 35.12 -26.37 50.02
C LYS A 28 34.14 -27.20 49.21
N LEU A 29 32.94 -27.44 49.74
CA LEU A 29 31.89 -28.16 49.02
C LEU A 29 31.45 -27.42 47.75
N ARG A 30 31.23 -26.09 47.84
CA ARG A 30 30.92 -25.23 46.68
C ARG A 30 32.01 -25.25 45.62
N ASN A 31 33.28 -25.29 46.01
CA ASN A 31 34.40 -25.36 45.07
C ASN A 31 34.44 -26.70 44.34
N ILE A 32 34.24 -27.82 45.04
CA ILE A 32 34.13 -29.14 44.40
C ILE A 32 33.00 -29.13 43.36
N VAL A 33 31.82 -28.61 43.73
CA VAL A 33 30.67 -28.52 42.83
C VAL A 33 30.94 -27.62 41.61
N ARG A 34 31.64 -26.49 41.79
CA ARG A 34 32.05 -25.60 40.68
C ARG A 34 33.01 -26.27 39.70
N GLU A 35 33.88 -27.13 40.22
CA GLU A 35 34.84 -27.88 39.41
C GLU A 35 34.24 -29.09 38.69
N MET A 36 32.99 -29.46 39.00
CA MET A 36 32.32 -30.56 38.31
C MET A 36 32.11 -30.26 36.82
N ASP A 37 32.25 -31.29 36.00
CA ASP A 37 32.11 -31.19 34.54
C ASP A 37 30.71 -30.69 34.17
N GLU A 38 29.66 -31.14 34.87
CA GLU A 38 28.27 -30.71 34.62
C GLU A 38 28.07 -29.22 34.93
N MET A 39 28.72 -28.69 35.98
CA MET A 39 28.65 -27.27 36.33
C MET A 39 29.48 -26.42 35.37
N GLN A 40 30.64 -26.91 34.92
CA GLN A 40 31.46 -26.24 33.92
C GLN A 40 30.74 -26.20 32.56
N GLU A 41 30.15 -27.30 32.12
CA GLU A 41 29.39 -27.36 30.86
C GLU A 41 28.19 -26.41 30.90
N MET A 42 27.44 -26.39 32.01
CA MET A 42 26.35 -25.43 32.22
C MET A 42 26.83 -23.99 32.13
N GLN A 43 27.97 -23.68 32.77
CA GLN A 43 28.55 -22.33 32.76
C GLN A 43 29.04 -21.94 31.34
N GLN A 44 29.67 -22.86 30.61
CA GLN A 44 30.07 -22.64 29.22
C GLN A 44 28.85 -22.42 28.30
N ASN A 45 27.80 -23.22 28.45
CA ASN A 45 26.57 -23.07 27.66
C ASN A 45 25.86 -21.74 27.95
N LYS A 46 25.85 -21.31 29.23
CA LYS A 46 25.39 -19.98 29.63
C LYS A 46 26.19 -18.88 28.94
N GLU A 47 27.52 -18.97 28.95
CA GLU A 47 28.38 -17.99 28.29
C GLU A 47 28.18 -17.94 26.78
N LEU A 48 28.05 -19.10 26.13
CA LEU A 48 27.74 -19.19 24.70
C LEU A 48 26.39 -18.54 24.39
N THR A 49 25.37 -18.82 25.20
CA THR A 49 24.04 -18.22 25.04
C THR A 49 24.08 -16.71 25.21
N ILE A 50 24.80 -16.20 26.22
CA ILE A 50 24.97 -14.76 26.45
C ILE A 50 25.70 -14.12 25.27
N ALA A 51 26.78 -14.73 24.77
CA ALA A 51 27.54 -14.24 23.63
C ALA A 51 26.68 -14.20 22.36
N SER A 52 25.91 -15.25 22.11
CA SER A 52 24.97 -15.34 20.98
C SER A 52 23.87 -14.28 21.07
N ASN A 53 23.24 -14.13 22.23
CA ASN A 53 22.21 -13.12 22.45
C ASN A 53 22.78 -11.69 22.27
N ARG A 54 23.98 -11.44 22.79
CA ARG A 54 24.67 -10.16 22.61
C ARG A 54 24.95 -9.88 21.14
N SER A 55 25.48 -10.85 20.39
CA SER A 55 25.73 -10.70 18.96
C SER A 55 24.45 -10.38 18.18
N LEU A 56 23.34 -11.04 18.52
CA LEU A 56 22.03 -10.77 17.90
C LEU A 56 21.51 -9.38 18.26
N ALA A 57 21.66 -8.95 19.52
CA ALA A 57 21.27 -7.62 19.94
C ALA A 57 22.08 -6.53 19.23
N GLU A 58 23.39 -6.71 19.10
CA GLU A 58 24.27 -5.81 18.36
C GLU A 58 23.91 -5.75 16.87
N GLN A 59 23.61 -6.90 16.25
CA GLN A 59 23.13 -6.94 14.87
C GLN A 59 21.79 -6.21 14.71
N ASN A 60 20.82 -6.46 15.59
CA ASN A 60 19.52 -5.80 15.56
C ASN A 60 19.66 -4.27 15.69
N LEU A 61 20.51 -3.81 16.62
CA LEU A 61 20.82 -2.39 16.78
C LEU A 61 21.49 -1.79 15.54
N SER A 62 22.33 -2.56 14.85
CA SER A 62 22.98 -2.11 13.61
C SER A 62 22.00 -1.96 12.44
N LEU A 63 20.91 -2.73 12.41
CA LEU A 63 19.89 -2.69 11.36
C LEU A 63 18.86 -1.58 11.59
N GLN A 64 18.63 -1.20 12.85
CA GLN A 64 17.68 -0.15 13.22
C GLN A 64 17.84 1.17 12.43
N PRO A 65 19.03 1.77 12.25
CA PRO A 65 19.16 3.03 11.52
C PRO A 65 18.77 2.92 10.05
N GLU A 66 19.06 1.79 9.39
CA GLU A 66 18.68 1.58 7.99
C GLU A 66 17.16 1.42 7.85
N LEU A 67 16.53 0.65 8.75
CA LEU A 67 15.08 0.49 8.78
C LEU A 67 14.37 1.82 9.05
N ASP A 68 14.88 2.61 10.01
CA ASP A 68 14.34 3.93 10.32
C ASP A 68 14.48 4.89 9.12
N HIS A 69 15.63 4.86 8.43
CA HIS A 69 15.83 5.64 7.21
C HIS A 69 14.83 5.24 6.12
N GLN A 70 14.68 3.94 5.84
CA GLN A 70 13.75 3.42 4.85
C GLN A 70 12.29 3.78 5.20
N LYS A 71 11.92 3.68 6.48
CA LYS A 71 10.61 4.08 6.99
C LYS A 71 10.35 5.57 6.73
N ILE A 72 11.29 6.45 7.06
CA ILE A 72 11.18 7.89 6.80
C ILE A 72 11.00 8.17 5.30
N GLN A 73 11.79 7.52 4.45
CA GLN A 73 11.72 7.69 3.00
C GLN A 73 10.37 7.22 2.44
N LEU A 74 9.87 6.08 2.92
CA LEU A 74 8.56 5.57 2.54
C LEU A 74 7.44 6.53 2.97
N THR A 75 7.46 7.00 4.21
CA THR A 75 6.50 7.97 4.72
C THR A 75 6.53 9.25 3.89
N LYS A 76 7.71 9.78 3.56
CA LYS A 76 7.85 10.97 2.72
C LYS A 76 7.23 10.77 1.33
N ARG A 77 7.51 9.62 0.68
CA ARG A 77 6.94 9.30 -0.63
C ARG A 77 5.42 9.18 -0.57
N TYR A 78 4.89 8.57 0.50
CA TYR A 78 3.46 8.46 0.73
C TYR A 78 2.79 9.82 0.92
N CYS A 79 3.37 10.71 1.73
CA CYS A 79 2.87 12.08 1.90
C CYS A 79 2.85 12.84 0.57
N CYS A 80 3.92 12.81 -0.22
CA CYS A 80 3.94 13.45 -1.54
C CYS A 80 2.87 12.89 -2.48
N LEU A 81 2.64 11.58 -2.45
CA LEU A 81 1.57 10.95 -3.24
C LEU A 81 0.19 11.41 -2.77
N GLN A 82 -0.03 11.52 -1.46
CA GLN A 82 -1.27 11.99 -0.88
C GLN A 82 -1.57 13.44 -1.30
N ASP A 83 -0.58 14.34 -1.21
CA ASP A 83 -0.72 15.73 -1.64
C ASP A 83 -1.05 15.84 -3.13
N LEU A 84 -0.39 15.03 -3.96
CA LEU A 84 -0.65 14.97 -5.40
C LEU A 84 -2.04 14.41 -5.69
N HIS A 85 -2.46 13.39 -4.94
CA HIS A 85 -3.79 12.80 -5.08
C HIS A 85 -4.88 13.80 -4.70
N GLU A 86 -4.73 14.52 -3.60
CA GLU A 86 -5.66 15.58 -3.20
C GLU A 86 -5.74 16.68 -4.27
N SER A 87 -4.59 17.14 -4.75
CA SER A 87 -4.52 18.13 -5.83
C SER A 87 -5.22 17.66 -7.11
N TYR A 88 -5.04 16.38 -7.47
CA TYR A 88 -5.72 15.76 -8.60
C TYR A 88 -7.23 15.69 -8.38
N GLN A 89 -7.69 15.29 -7.19
CA GLN A 89 -9.11 15.17 -6.88
C GLN A 89 -9.82 16.53 -6.90
N ILE A 90 -9.16 17.59 -6.41
CA ILE A 90 -9.65 18.97 -6.52
C ILE A 90 -9.76 19.38 -7.99
N ARG A 91 -8.71 19.15 -8.79
CA ARG A 91 -8.74 19.47 -10.22
C ARG A 91 -9.85 18.70 -10.94
N LYS A 92 -10.01 17.41 -10.63
CA LYS A 92 -11.04 16.56 -11.20
C LYS A 92 -12.45 17.04 -10.84
N SER A 93 -12.69 17.45 -9.59
CA SER A 93 -13.99 18.00 -9.19
C SER A 93 -14.27 19.33 -9.87
N THR A 94 -13.26 20.20 -10.05
CA THR A 94 -13.42 21.49 -10.75
C THR A 94 -13.74 21.33 -12.24
N LEU A 95 -13.20 20.29 -12.90
CA LEU A 95 -13.46 20.03 -14.32
C LEU A 95 -14.86 19.45 -14.55
N GLY A 96 -15.57 19.07 -13.48
CA GLY A 96 -16.88 18.43 -13.55
C GLY A 96 -16.80 16.97 -14.01
N HIS A 97 -17.84 16.21 -13.68
CA HIS A 97 -18.00 14.81 -14.09
C HIS A 97 -18.69 14.65 -15.45
N SER A 98 -18.72 15.69 -16.28
CA SER A 98 -19.35 15.60 -17.60
C SER A 98 -18.47 14.76 -18.52
N SER A 99 -18.86 13.49 -18.70
CA SER A 99 -18.30 12.69 -19.79
C SER A 99 -18.54 13.41 -21.11
N LEU A 100 -17.67 13.17 -22.09
CA LEU A 100 -17.83 13.72 -23.43
C LEU A 100 -19.20 13.35 -24.03
N ASP A 101 -19.70 12.15 -23.70
CA ASP A 101 -21.04 11.67 -24.06
C ASP A 101 -22.16 12.51 -23.44
N THR A 102 -22.02 12.87 -22.16
CA THR A 102 -23.01 13.72 -21.47
C THR A 102 -23.05 15.11 -22.09
N LEU A 103 -21.89 15.67 -22.41
CA LEU A 103 -21.80 16.97 -23.08
C LEU A 103 -22.40 16.92 -24.50
N LEU A 104 -22.15 15.83 -25.23
CA LEU A 104 -22.73 15.61 -26.56
C LEU A 104 -24.25 15.53 -26.49
N ALA A 105 -24.80 14.76 -25.56
CA ALA A 105 -26.25 14.64 -25.36
C ALA A 105 -26.88 16.00 -25.02
N LEU A 106 -26.29 16.75 -24.09
CA LEU A 106 -26.77 18.11 -23.74
C LEU A 106 -26.73 19.05 -24.95
N LEU A 107 -25.66 19.00 -25.74
CA LEU A 107 -25.54 19.84 -26.94
C LEU A 107 -26.54 19.44 -28.02
N GLN A 108 -26.86 18.16 -28.17
CA GLN A 108 -27.90 17.67 -29.07
C GLN A 108 -29.29 18.15 -28.64
N THR A 109 -29.62 18.07 -27.34
CA THR A 109 -30.90 18.61 -26.81
C THR A 109 -31.02 20.11 -27.07
N GLU A 110 -29.97 20.87 -26.77
CA GLU A 110 -29.93 22.31 -27.04
C GLU A 110 -29.93 22.64 -28.54
N GLY A 111 -29.35 21.77 -29.37
CA GLY A 111 -29.40 21.85 -30.83
C GLY A 111 -30.82 21.65 -31.37
N ALA A 112 -31.54 20.65 -30.88
CA ALA A 112 -32.93 20.39 -31.25
C ALA A 112 -33.84 21.54 -30.82
N LYS A 113 -33.65 22.06 -29.59
CA LYS A 113 -34.43 23.19 -29.06
C LYS A 113 -34.31 24.45 -29.91
N ILE A 114 -33.10 24.81 -30.37
CA ILE A 114 -32.93 26.00 -31.22
C ILE A 114 -33.48 25.78 -32.63
N GLU A 115 -33.46 24.53 -33.13
CA GLU A 115 -34.07 24.21 -34.42
C GLU A 115 -35.60 24.35 -34.38
N GLU A 116 -36.23 23.80 -33.34
CA GLU A 116 -37.66 23.99 -33.07
C GLU A 116 -38.02 25.47 -32.88
N GLU A 117 -37.20 26.25 -32.16
CA GLU A 117 -37.42 27.69 -32.00
C GLU A 117 -37.39 28.42 -33.36
N THR A 118 -36.44 28.06 -34.24
CA THR A 118 -36.40 28.66 -35.59
C THR A 118 -37.59 28.23 -36.46
N GLU A 119 -38.09 27.01 -36.30
CA GLU A 119 -39.29 26.52 -37.01
C GLU A 119 -40.54 27.27 -36.55
N ASN A 120 -40.75 27.38 -35.24
CA ASN A 120 -41.84 28.16 -34.65
C ASN A 120 -41.82 29.63 -35.09
N MET A 121 -40.63 30.23 -35.21
CA MET A 121 -40.49 31.60 -35.72
C MET A 121 -40.86 31.72 -37.21
N ALA A 122 -40.53 30.71 -38.01
CA ALA A 122 -40.91 30.69 -39.42
C ALA A 122 -42.43 30.57 -39.56
N ASP A 123 -43.07 29.70 -38.77
CA ASP A 123 -44.53 29.55 -38.75
C ASP A 123 -45.22 30.84 -38.29
N ALA A 124 -44.72 31.48 -37.21
CA ALA A 124 -45.20 32.76 -36.70
C ALA A 124 -45.00 33.93 -37.68
N PHE A 125 -44.04 33.83 -38.60
CA PHE A 125 -43.91 34.80 -39.67
C PHE A 125 -44.93 34.55 -40.78
N LEU A 126 -45.15 33.29 -41.15
CA LEU A 126 -46.10 32.88 -42.19
C LEU A 126 -47.56 33.10 -41.79
N ASP A 127 -47.89 33.01 -40.51
CA ASP A 127 -49.23 33.31 -39.98
C ASP A 127 -49.49 34.83 -39.77
N GLY A 128 -48.45 35.66 -39.95
CA GLY A 128 -48.51 37.11 -39.80
C GLY A 128 -48.45 37.62 -38.35
N SER A 129 -48.17 36.76 -37.38
CA SER A 129 -48.01 37.15 -35.96
C SER A 129 -46.67 37.80 -35.64
N LEU A 130 -45.66 37.66 -36.53
CA LEU A 130 -44.33 38.24 -36.39
C LEU A 130 -44.01 39.25 -37.51
N PRO A 131 -43.66 40.52 -37.20
CA PRO A 131 -43.28 41.52 -38.20
C PRO A 131 -41.97 41.18 -38.91
N LEU A 132 -41.84 41.56 -40.19
CA LEU A 132 -40.67 41.28 -41.03
C LEU A 132 -39.35 41.78 -40.41
N ASP A 133 -39.30 43.03 -39.94
CA ASP A 133 -38.08 43.61 -39.40
C ASP A 133 -37.58 42.86 -38.14
N SER A 134 -38.50 42.39 -37.30
CA SER A 134 -38.17 41.55 -36.13
C SER A 134 -37.77 40.13 -36.53
N PHE A 135 -38.42 39.56 -37.55
CA PHE A 135 -38.11 38.23 -38.03
C PHE A 135 -36.70 38.15 -38.62
N VAL A 136 -36.31 39.07 -39.50
CA VAL A 136 -35.03 38.99 -40.22
C VAL A 136 -33.84 38.92 -39.27
N ASP A 137 -33.77 39.80 -38.27
CA ASP A 137 -32.64 39.86 -37.34
C ASP A 137 -32.61 38.65 -36.40
N ASP A 138 -33.72 38.33 -35.75
CA ASP A 138 -33.78 37.25 -34.76
C ASP A 138 -33.67 35.86 -35.41
N TYR A 139 -34.34 35.65 -36.55
CA TYR A 139 -34.29 34.38 -37.27
C TYR A 139 -32.89 34.13 -37.82
N GLN A 140 -32.24 35.11 -38.44
CA GLN A 140 -30.89 34.94 -38.96
C GLN A 140 -29.90 34.60 -37.84
N SER A 141 -29.99 35.29 -36.70
CA SER A 141 -29.15 35.03 -35.52
C SER A 141 -29.34 33.61 -34.99
N LYS A 142 -30.60 33.20 -34.75
CA LYS A 142 -30.92 31.86 -34.22
C LYS A 142 -30.63 30.74 -35.21
N ARG A 143 -30.89 30.95 -36.50
CA ARG A 143 -30.59 29.98 -37.56
C ARG A 143 -29.08 29.79 -37.72
N THR A 144 -28.31 30.88 -37.61
CA THR A 144 -26.84 30.80 -37.56
C THR A 144 -26.38 30.00 -36.35
N LEU A 145 -26.96 30.22 -35.17
CA LEU A 145 -26.66 29.44 -33.96
C LEU A 145 -27.02 27.96 -34.12
N ALA A 146 -28.15 27.63 -34.74
CA ALA A 146 -28.57 26.25 -35.02
C ALA A 146 -27.55 25.52 -35.92
N HIS A 147 -27.13 26.16 -37.03
CA HIS A 147 -26.10 25.61 -37.91
C HIS A 147 -24.75 25.44 -37.19
N LEU A 148 -24.36 26.42 -36.36
CA LEU A 148 -23.14 26.33 -35.57
C LEU A 148 -23.19 25.16 -34.57
N ARG A 149 -24.32 24.96 -33.89
CA ARG A 149 -24.51 23.83 -32.96
C ARG A 149 -24.47 22.50 -33.71
N ARG A 150 -25.07 22.39 -34.90
CA ARG A 150 -25.01 21.18 -35.74
C ARG A 150 -23.56 20.79 -36.06
N VAL A 151 -22.73 21.74 -36.51
CA VAL A 151 -21.31 21.49 -36.78
C VAL A 151 -20.56 21.08 -35.51
N LYS A 152 -20.86 21.71 -34.36
CA LYS A 152 -20.24 21.35 -33.08
C LYS A 152 -20.63 19.95 -32.61
N ILE A 153 -21.89 19.54 -32.83
CA ILE A 153 -22.37 18.18 -32.55
C ILE A 153 -21.60 17.16 -33.39
N ASP A 154 -21.51 17.38 -34.71
CA ASP A 154 -20.79 16.48 -35.62
C ASP A 154 -19.31 16.32 -35.20
N LYS A 155 -18.67 17.42 -34.82
CA LYS A 155 -17.27 17.42 -34.38
C LYS A 155 -17.08 16.75 -33.03
N LEU A 156 -17.98 16.99 -32.09
CA LEU A 156 -17.92 16.37 -30.78
C LEU A 156 -18.21 14.86 -30.86
N GLN A 157 -19.14 14.45 -31.73
CA GLN A 157 -19.42 13.04 -32.02
C GLN A 157 -18.21 12.33 -32.65
N GLU A 158 -17.48 13.01 -33.55
CA GLU A 158 -16.22 12.52 -34.09
C GLU A 158 -15.16 12.29 -32.99
N MET A 159 -15.05 13.20 -32.02
CA MET A 159 -14.13 13.08 -30.88
C MET A 159 -14.53 11.96 -29.91
N VAL A 160 -15.82 11.75 -29.67
CA VAL A 160 -16.32 10.63 -28.86
C VAL A 160 -15.98 9.29 -29.52
N LEU A 161 -16.22 9.17 -30.83
CA LEU A 161 -16.06 7.91 -31.55
C LEU A 161 -14.59 7.52 -31.78
N LYS A 162 -13.72 8.51 -32.01
CA LYS A 162 -12.28 8.28 -32.25
C LYS A 162 -11.44 8.24 -30.95
N GLY A 163 -12.04 8.59 -29.81
CA GLY A 163 -11.30 8.98 -28.61
C GLY A 163 -10.63 10.34 -28.78
N VAL A 164 -10.22 10.97 -27.67
CA VAL A 164 -9.55 12.29 -27.67
C VAL A 164 -8.17 12.18 -28.32
N HIS A 165 -8.13 12.19 -29.66
CA HIS A 165 -6.92 12.47 -30.42
C HIS A 165 -6.96 13.94 -30.80
N LEU A 166 -6.52 14.81 -29.88
CA LEU A 166 -6.21 16.19 -30.23
C LEU A 166 -5.21 16.16 -31.39
N PRO A 167 -5.33 17.02 -32.42
CA PRO A 167 -4.21 17.27 -33.31
C PRO A 167 -3.10 17.85 -32.44
N GLN A 168 -2.08 17.05 -32.15
CA GLN A 168 -0.82 17.54 -31.60
C GLN A 168 -0.32 18.61 -32.57
N GLY A 169 -0.49 19.88 -32.20
CA GLY A 169 0.23 20.96 -32.85
C GLY A 169 1.70 20.63 -32.78
N SER A 170 2.33 20.45 -33.93
CA SER A 170 3.77 20.22 -34.07
C SER A 170 4.51 21.39 -33.44
N CYS A 171 4.95 21.21 -32.19
CA CYS A 171 6.09 21.92 -31.66
C CYS A 171 7.31 21.04 -31.94
N ASN A 172 7.95 21.30 -33.09
CA ASN A 172 9.28 20.77 -33.38
C ASN A 172 10.27 21.45 -32.43
N ASP A 173 10.82 20.69 -31.49
CA ASP A 173 12.10 21.00 -30.85
C ASP A 173 13.09 19.88 -31.23
N PRO A 174 14.20 20.18 -31.93
CA PRO A 174 15.10 19.16 -32.43
C PRO A 174 16.17 18.87 -31.37
N SER A 175 16.08 17.76 -30.65
CA SER A 175 17.22 17.18 -29.93
C SER A 175 16.94 15.74 -29.49
N GLN A 176 17.27 14.76 -30.33
CA GLN A 176 18.39 13.84 -30.11
C GLN A 176 18.31 12.64 -31.07
N ALA A 177 19.49 12.27 -31.56
CA ALA A 177 19.74 11.35 -32.66
C ALA A 177 19.20 9.93 -32.44
N GLN A 178 18.57 9.39 -33.48
CA GLN A 178 18.40 7.95 -33.67
C GLN A 178 19.71 7.38 -34.21
N GLU A 179 20.40 6.55 -33.44
CA GLU A 179 21.29 5.54 -34.00
C GLU A 179 20.58 4.19 -34.03
N THR A 180 20.26 3.77 -35.26
CA THR A 180 20.02 2.40 -35.68
C THR A 180 21.23 1.51 -35.41
N LEU A 181 21.04 0.31 -34.85
CA LEU A 181 21.35 -0.94 -35.56
C LEU A 181 20.89 -2.18 -34.77
N ASN A 182 20.30 -3.12 -35.51
CA ASN A 182 20.24 -4.54 -35.16
C ASN A 182 21.66 -5.11 -35.03
N SER A 183 21.95 -5.87 -33.97
CA SER A 183 22.87 -7.00 -34.11
C SER A 183 22.73 -8.05 -33.01
N SER A 184 22.98 -9.27 -33.45
CA SER A 184 22.77 -10.57 -32.82
C SER A 184 23.92 -10.97 -31.89
N ALA A 185 23.62 -11.92 -30.99
CA ALA A 185 24.51 -12.93 -30.40
C ALA A 185 24.99 -12.70 -28.93
N PRO A 186 25.52 -13.74 -28.24
CA PRO A 186 24.74 -14.55 -27.30
C PRO A 186 25.44 -14.75 -25.94
N PHE A 187 24.70 -14.78 -24.82
CA PHE A 187 25.30 -15.19 -23.55
C PHE A 187 25.25 -16.71 -23.40
N GLN A 188 26.42 -17.34 -23.57
CA GLN A 188 26.70 -18.73 -23.22
C GLN A 188 26.52 -18.91 -21.70
N ARG A 189 25.54 -19.74 -21.31
CA ARG A 189 25.35 -20.19 -19.94
C ARG A 189 26.12 -21.50 -19.77
N LEU A 190 27.19 -21.49 -18.97
CA LEU A 190 27.92 -22.69 -18.60
C LEU A 190 26.99 -23.59 -17.76
N ALA A 191 26.79 -24.81 -18.22
CA ALA A 191 26.03 -25.85 -17.56
C ALA A 191 26.89 -26.54 -16.49
N ASN A 192 26.30 -26.83 -15.32
CA ASN A 192 26.58 -28.07 -14.58
C ASN A 192 25.51 -28.29 -13.49
N GLY A 193 24.87 -29.47 -13.51
CA GLY A 193 24.29 -30.15 -12.33
C GLY A 193 22.78 -30.03 -12.08
N SER A 194 21.99 -30.93 -12.65
CA SER A 194 20.55 -31.23 -12.48
C SER A 194 20.12 -31.63 -11.04
N PRO A 195 18.83 -31.95 -10.72
CA PRO A 195 17.60 -31.96 -11.54
C PRO A 195 16.37 -31.24 -10.95
N ALA A 196 15.38 -31.13 -11.83
CA ALA A 196 14.06 -30.54 -11.70
C ALA A 196 13.20 -31.01 -10.50
N HIS A 197 12.43 -30.06 -9.95
CA HIS A 197 11.05 -30.33 -9.55
C HIS A 197 10.12 -29.32 -10.21
N ALA A 198 9.23 -29.84 -11.05
CA ALA A 198 8.12 -29.11 -11.65
C ALA A 198 7.14 -28.67 -10.56
N ARG A 199 6.76 -27.39 -10.55
CA ARG A 199 5.64 -26.88 -9.75
C ARG A 199 4.53 -26.44 -10.70
N PRO A 200 3.31 -27.01 -10.62
CA PRO A 200 2.19 -26.56 -11.44
C PRO A 200 1.65 -25.20 -10.98
N SER A 201 1.13 -24.44 -11.95
CA SER A 201 0.41 -23.18 -11.77
C SER A 201 -0.72 -23.28 -10.74
N ALA A 202 -0.83 -22.25 -9.89
CA ALA A 202 -1.93 -22.13 -8.95
C ALA A 202 -3.17 -21.55 -9.65
N THR A 203 -4.15 -22.41 -9.90
CA THR A 203 -5.54 -22.04 -10.17
C THR A 203 -6.16 -21.46 -8.90
N SER A 204 -6.75 -20.29 -9.03
CA SER A 204 -7.60 -19.60 -8.06
C SER A 204 -8.85 -20.40 -7.70
N HIS A 205 -9.13 -20.68 -6.43
CA HIS A 205 -10.48 -20.92 -5.88
C HIS A 205 -10.51 -20.82 -4.33
N PRO A 206 -11.71 -20.60 -3.73
CA PRO A 206 -11.91 -19.74 -2.56
C PRO A 206 -11.94 -20.47 -1.22
N TYR A 207 -11.88 -19.65 -0.17
CA TYR A 207 -12.06 -19.95 1.26
C TYR A 207 -13.06 -21.07 1.56
N ASN A 208 -12.62 -22.06 2.35
CA ASN A 208 -13.49 -22.78 3.27
C ASN A 208 -12.74 -23.09 4.57
N SER A 209 -13.31 -22.61 5.65
CA SER A 209 -12.89 -22.75 7.04
C SER A 209 -13.12 -24.17 7.55
N GLN A 210 -12.07 -24.81 8.06
CA GLN A 210 -12.19 -25.87 9.06
C GLN A 210 -10.91 -26.00 9.89
N SER A 211 -11.12 -26.02 11.20
CA SER A 211 -10.17 -26.04 12.30
C SER A 211 -9.41 -27.36 12.40
N ILE A 212 -8.07 -27.31 12.51
CA ILE A 212 -7.27 -28.37 13.13
C ILE A 212 -6.19 -27.71 14.00
N SER A 213 -6.27 -27.97 15.30
CA SER A 213 -5.30 -27.57 16.32
C SER A 213 -3.94 -28.24 16.11
N ALA A 214 -2.86 -27.47 16.23
CA ALA A 214 -1.50 -27.96 16.45
C ALA A 214 -0.92 -27.28 17.69
N PRO A 215 -0.21 -28.01 18.58
CA PRO A 215 0.24 -27.47 19.87
C PRO A 215 1.50 -26.61 19.70
N LEU A 216 1.49 -25.39 20.25
CA LEU A 216 2.68 -24.55 20.39
C LEU A 216 3.53 -25.03 21.59
N PRO A 217 4.87 -25.02 21.48
CA PRO A 217 5.73 -25.22 22.63
C PRO A 217 5.82 -23.95 23.49
N ASN A 218 5.84 -24.17 24.80
CA ASN A 218 5.93 -23.23 25.92
C ASN A 218 6.67 -21.90 25.62
N MET A 219 5.94 -20.79 25.78
CA MET A 219 6.50 -19.46 25.99
C MET A 219 6.42 -19.09 27.48
N VAL A 220 7.53 -18.61 28.02
CA VAL A 220 7.70 -18.13 29.39
C VAL A 220 6.80 -16.91 29.66
N PRO A 221 6.22 -16.72 30.86
CA PRO A 221 5.28 -15.62 31.11
C PRO A 221 5.96 -14.25 31.04
N SER A 222 5.58 -13.44 30.05
CA SER A 222 5.87 -12.00 30.08
C SER A 222 4.92 -11.34 31.07
N TYR A 223 5.48 -10.61 32.04
CA TYR A 223 4.73 -9.76 32.93
C TYR A 223 4.07 -8.63 32.13
N SER A 224 2.74 -8.59 32.17
CA SER A 224 1.90 -7.55 31.61
C SER A 224 2.13 -6.22 32.32
N CYS A 225 2.60 -5.20 31.60
CA CYS A 225 2.45 -3.80 32.02
C CYS A 225 1.06 -3.29 31.57
N PRO A 226 0.22 -2.76 32.48
CA PRO A 226 -1.09 -2.24 32.13
C PRO A 226 -0.96 -0.84 31.49
N TYR A 227 -1.55 -0.67 30.31
CA TYR A 227 -1.75 0.65 29.70
C TYR A 227 -2.77 1.48 30.50
N PRO A 228 -2.56 2.80 30.70
CA PRO A 228 -3.56 3.65 31.32
C PRO A 228 -4.76 3.82 30.38
N HIS A 229 -5.95 3.56 30.92
CA HIS A 229 -7.24 3.88 30.28
C HIS A 229 -7.37 5.39 30.08
N GLY A 230 -7.63 5.82 28.85
CA GLY A 230 -8.20 7.13 28.57
C GLY A 230 -9.71 7.12 28.83
N PRO A 231 -10.30 8.15 29.47
CA PRO A 231 -11.74 8.17 29.75
C PRO A 231 -12.53 8.47 28.48
N GLY A 232 -13.58 7.69 28.26
CA GLY A 232 -14.55 7.91 27.21
C GLY A 232 -15.65 8.90 27.57
N ALA A 233 -16.47 9.15 26.54
CA ALA A 233 -17.80 9.75 26.51
C ALA A 233 -17.93 11.29 26.44
N GLY A 234 -18.50 11.75 25.33
CA GLY A 234 -19.04 13.10 25.16
C GLY A 234 -19.73 13.28 23.80
N LEU A 235 -20.99 12.87 23.71
CA LEU A 235 -21.91 13.18 22.60
C LEU A 235 -22.13 14.71 22.50
N PRO A 236 -22.31 15.29 21.30
CA PRO A 236 -22.69 16.70 21.18
C PRO A 236 -24.22 16.88 21.33
N PRO A 237 -24.72 17.90 22.06
CA PRO A 237 -26.14 18.18 22.12
C PRO A 237 -26.60 18.99 20.90
N GLN A 238 -27.74 18.60 20.33
CA GLN A 238 -28.52 19.43 19.41
C GLN A 238 -29.03 20.68 20.14
N ALA A 239 -28.80 21.86 19.57
CA ALA A 239 -29.42 23.10 19.99
C ALA A 239 -30.76 23.29 19.24
N GLY A 240 -31.86 23.22 20.00
CA GLY A 240 -33.20 23.61 19.58
C GLY A 240 -33.56 25.02 20.06
N PHE A 241 -34.43 25.66 19.27
CA PHE A 241 -35.16 26.91 19.47
C PHE A 241 -35.58 27.26 20.90
N ILE A 242 -35.48 28.55 21.27
CA ILE A 242 -36.46 29.24 22.12
C ILE A 242 -36.61 30.71 21.68
N MET A 243 -37.87 31.15 21.61
CA MET A 243 -38.36 32.51 21.38
C MET A 243 -37.93 33.51 22.47
N GLN A 244 -37.74 34.76 22.06
CA GLN A 244 -38.32 35.95 22.69
C GLN A 244 -38.36 37.10 21.68
#